data_AF-A0A7S4IQS0-F1
#
_entry.id   AF-A0A7S4IQS0-F1
#
_cell.length_a   1.000
_cell.length_b   1.000
_cell.length_c   1.000
_cell.angle_alpha   90.00
_cell.angle_beta   90.00
_cell.angle_gamma   90.00
#
_symmetry.space_group_name_H-M   'P 1'
#
loop_
_entity.id
_entity.type
_entity.pdbx_description
1 polymer ?
#
loop_
_entity_poly.entity_id
_entity_poly.type
_entity_poly.pdbx_seq_one_letter_code
_entity_poly.pdbx_strand_id
1 'polypeptide(L)'
;QISIKQLKDHGAHQLLNIHGTMAKLLRHVYPEFEWDDVDPCENRIPTHYFESIVNQRKFLDSVAEKLNVRQWNDWNMITREQIIKHNGGSLLLKYPSMFEMLCTVYPEYEWKATDRQTAPHSYWNNVQNQRKFFDEFAA
;
A
#
# COMPACT_ATOMS: atom_id res chain seq x y z
N GLN A 1 -9.91 21.98 0.51
CA GLN A 1 -9.85 20.80 1.41
C GLN A 1 -9.64 21.28 2.84
N ILE A 2 -10.45 20.80 3.79
CA ILE A 2 -10.24 21.02 5.22
C ILE A 2 -9.35 19.89 5.73
N SER A 3 -8.19 20.20 6.29
CA SER A 3 -7.26 19.21 6.83
C SER A 3 -7.58 18.85 8.29
N ILE A 4 -7.16 17.65 8.74
CA ILE A 4 -7.28 17.22 10.14
C ILE A 4 -6.61 18.23 11.09
N LYS A 5 -5.49 18.83 10.66
CA LYS A 5 -4.79 19.86 11.42
C LYS A 5 -5.69 21.08 11.65
N GLN A 6 -6.32 21.59 10.60
CA GLN A 6 -7.25 22.72 10.71
C GLN A 6 -8.42 22.43 11.66
N LEU A 7 -8.99 21.22 11.66
CA LEU A 7 -10.08 20.88 12.59
C LEU A 7 -9.61 20.77 14.05
N LYS A 8 -8.41 20.24 14.29
CA LYS A 8 -7.82 20.20 15.65
C LYS A 8 -7.55 21.60 16.19
N ASP A 9 -7.04 22.49 15.34
CA ASP A 9 -6.74 23.88 15.70
C ASP A 9 -8.02 24.67 16.07
N HIS A 10 -9.20 24.22 15.63
CA HIS A 10 -10.51 24.81 15.95
C HIS A 10 -11.29 24.02 17.03
N GLY A 11 -10.62 23.18 17.82
CA GLY A 11 -11.23 22.52 18.99
C GLY A 11 -12.09 21.30 18.68
N ALA A 12 -12.25 20.91 17.42
CA ALA A 12 -13.06 19.77 16.97
C ALA A 12 -12.45 18.39 17.30
N HIS A 13 -11.45 18.32 18.18
CA HIS A 13 -10.82 17.07 18.61
C HIS A 13 -11.80 16.05 19.21
N GLN A 14 -12.87 16.51 19.89
CA GLN A 14 -13.91 15.63 20.43
C GLN A 14 -14.72 14.95 19.32
N LEU A 15 -14.95 15.61 18.18
CA LEU A 15 -15.68 15.03 17.05
C LEU A 15 -14.91 13.84 16.46
N LEU A 16 -13.57 13.91 16.44
CA LEU A 16 -12.72 12.80 16.03
C LEU A 16 -12.77 11.63 17.02
N ASN A 17 -12.89 11.90 18.33
CA ASN A 17 -13.02 10.85 19.35
C ASN A 17 -14.37 10.14 19.28
N ILE A 18 -15.46 10.85 19.00
CA ILE A 18 -16.82 10.28 18.93
C ILE A 18 -16.96 9.36 17.71
N HIS A 19 -16.49 9.83 16.54
CA HIS A 19 -16.70 9.11 15.27
C HIS A 19 -15.50 8.24 14.85
N GLY A 20 -14.37 8.34 15.56
CA GLY A 20 -13.16 7.53 15.37
C GLY A 20 -12.29 7.92 14.18
N THR A 21 -12.88 8.25 13.02
CA THR A 21 -12.16 8.68 11.82
C THR A 21 -12.82 9.88 11.16
N MET A 22 -12.04 10.65 10.39
CA MET A 22 -12.57 11.78 9.64
C MET A 22 -13.64 11.36 8.62
N ALA A 23 -13.44 10.26 7.90
CA ALA A 23 -14.46 9.75 6.97
C ALA A 23 -15.77 9.39 7.69
N LYS A 24 -15.69 8.74 8.86
CA LYS A 24 -16.89 8.42 9.66
C LYS A 24 -17.60 9.69 10.14
N LEU A 25 -16.86 10.71 10.57
CA LEU A 25 -17.43 12.00 10.93
C LEU A 25 -18.12 12.66 9.73
N LEU A 26 -17.46 12.71 8.58
CA LEU A 26 -17.98 13.38 7.39
C LEU A 26 -19.18 12.65 6.78
N ARG A 27 -19.18 11.30 6.74
CA ARG A 27 -20.37 10.52 6.37
C ARG A 27 -21.55 10.77 7.30
N HIS A 28 -21.29 11.01 8.58
CA HIS A 28 -22.34 11.27 9.55
C HIS A 28 -22.94 12.67 9.40
N VAL A 29 -22.09 13.69 9.17
CA VAL A 29 -22.52 15.09 9.07
C VAL A 29 -23.05 15.44 7.67
N TYR A 30 -22.56 14.77 6.63
CA TYR A 30 -22.86 15.04 5.22
C TYR A 30 -23.12 13.74 4.45
N PRO A 31 -24.15 12.96 4.80
CA PRO A 31 -24.44 11.66 4.17
C PRO A 31 -24.80 11.75 2.68
N GLU A 32 -25.16 12.93 2.19
CA GLU A 32 -25.47 13.22 0.80
C GLU A 32 -24.23 13.28 -0.12
N PHE A 33 -23.03 13.28 0.46
CA PHE A 33 -21.76 13.24 -0.28
C PHE A 33 -21.10 11.86 -0.15
N GLU A 34 -20.56 11.33 -1.26
CA GLU A 34 -19.70 10.14 -1.21
C GLU A 34 -18.34 10.50 -0.62
N TRP A 35 -18.17 10.21 0.67
CA TRP A 35 -16.87 10.30 1.33
C TRP A 35 -16.14 8.98 1.14
N ASP A 36 -15.19 8.94 0.21
CA ASP A 36 -14.23 7.85 0.11
C ASP A 36 -13.51 7.68 1.46
N ASP A 37 -13.26 6.42 1.82
CA ASP A 37 -12.49 6.11 3.03
C ASP A 37 -11.16 6.89 2.96
N VAL A 38 -10.88 7.65 4.01
CA VAL A 38 -9.74 8.57 4.12
C VAL A 38 -8.49 7.98 3.47
N ASP A 39 -7.85 8.73 2.58
CA ASP A 39 -6.63 8.30 1.89
C ASP A 39 -5.60 7.79 2.91
N PRO A 40 -5.30 6.47 2.90
CA PRO A 40 -4.42 5.86 3.89
C PRO A 40 -2.96 6.31 3.72
N CYS A 41 -2.61 6.91 2.58
CA CYS A 41 -1.29 7.50 2.35
C CYS A 41 -1.14 8.89 2.96
N GLU A 42 -2.22 9.59 3.34
CA GLU A 42 -2.15 10.94 3.93
C GLU A 42 -2.30 10.96 5.45
N ASN A 43 -2.74 9.85 6.04
CA ASN A 43 -3.09 9.79 7.45
C ASN A 43 -2.42 8.62 8.15
N ARG A 44 -2.37 8.71 9.48
CA ARG A 44 -1.89 7.60 10.31
C ARG A 44 -2.80 6.39 10.09
N ILE A 45 -2.22 5.30 9.60
CA ILE A 45 -2.92 4.05 9.35
C ILE A 45 -3.43 3.47 10.68
N PRO A 46 -4.72 3.11 10.79
CA PRO A 46 -5.28 2.47 11.98
C PRO A 46 -4.52 1.18 12.34
N THR A 47 -4.44 0.89 13.63
CA THR A 47 -3.95 -0.42 14.10
C THR A 47 -4.77 -1.53 13.43
N HIS A 48 -4.11 -2.59 12.95
CA HIS A 48 -4.73 -3.74 12.27
C HIS A 48 -5.31 -3.48 10.86
N TYR A 49 -5.18 -2.27 10.30
CA TYR A 49 -5.71 -1.96 8.96
C TYR A 49 -5.26 -2.95 7.88
N PHE A 50 -3.98 -3.34 7.89
CA PHE A 50 -3.37 -4.27 6.95
C PHE A 50 -3.60 -5.75 7.25
N GLU A 51 -4.47 -6.11 8.21
CA GLU A 51 -4.88 -7.51 8.38
C GLU A 51 -5.83 -7.98 7.28
N SER A 52 -6.59 -7.06 6.69
CA SER A 52 -7.46 -7.36 5.55
C SER A 52 -6.71 -7.21 4.23
N ILE A 53 -6.69 -8.26 3.42
CA ILE A 53 -6.10 -8.22 2.06
C ILE A 53 -6.74 -7.15 1.18
N VAL A 54 -8.03 -6.88 1.36
CA VAL A 54 -8.76 -5.83 0.65
C VAL A 54 -8.20 -4.44 0.99
N ASN A 55 -7.88 -4.20 2.25
CA ASN A 55 -7.29 -2.93 2.69
C ASN A 55 -5.85 -2.76 2.21
N GLN A 56 -5.09 -3.85 2.11
CA GLN A 56 -3.75 -3.82 1.53
C GLN A 56 -3.79 -3.45 0.05
N ARG A 57 -4.74 -4.04 -0.71
CA ARG A 57 -4.97 -3.66 -2.11
C ARG A 57 -5.36 -2.21 -2.25
N LYS A 58 -6.38 -1.75 -1.51
CA LYS A 58 -6.81 -0.34 -1.50
C LYS A 58 -5.64 0.62 -1.23
N PHE A 59 -4.78 0.27 -0.27
CA PHE A 59 -3.59 1.04 0.02
C PHE A 59 -2.60 1.07 -1.15
N LEU A 60 -2.25 -0.09 -1.72
CA LEU A 60 -1.31 -0.14 -2.85
C LEU A 60 -1.88 0.54 -4.10
N ASP A 61 -3.18 0.48 -4.33
CA ASP A 61 -3.85 1.23 -5.41
C ASP A 61 -3.70 2.74 -5.20
N SER A 62 -3.90 3.23 -3.97
CA SER A 62 -3.67 4.66 -3.66
C SER A 62 -2.20 5.08 -3.82
N VAL A 63 -1.25 4.19 -3.52
CA VAL A 63 0.18 4.42 -3.77
C VAL A 63 0.47 4.45 -5.27
N ALA A 64 -0.15 3.56 -6.04
CA ALA A 64 -0.01 3.49 -7.48
C ALA A 64 -0.41 4.81 -8.15
N GLU A 65 -1.55 5.39 -7.75
CA GLU A 65 -2.00 6.70 -8.22
C GLU A 65 -0.98 7.81 -7.91
N LYS A 66 -0.48 7.87 -6.67
CA LYS A 66 0.47 8.91 -6.23
C LYS A 66 1.83 8.82 -6.89
N LEU A 67 2.27 7.60 -7.21
CA LEU A 67 3.55 7.34 -7.86
C LEU A 67 3.43 7.18 -9.38
N ASN A 68 2.22 7.40 -9.93
CA ASN A 68 1.92 7.29 -11.35
C ASN A 68 2.33 5.92 -11.94
N VAL A 69 2.06 4.86 -11.19
CA VAL A 69 2.13 3.45 -11.62
C VAL A 69 0.89 3.18 -12.47
N ARG A 70 1.06 3.02 -13.78
CA ARG A 70 -0.05 2.87 -14.74
C ARG A 70 -0.24 1.44 -15.19
N GLN A 71 0.80 0.63 -15.07
CA GLN A 71 0.81 -0.78 -15.44
C GLN A 71 1.37 -1.60 -14.27
N TRP A 72 0.97 -2.87 -14.18
CA TRP A 72 1.36 -3.75 -13.08
C TRP A 72 2.89 -3.91 -12.99
N ASN A 73 3.62 -3.85 -14.11
CA ASN A 73 5.07 -3.96 -14.17
C ASN A 73 5.80 -2.67 -13.73
N ASP A 74 5.14 -1.51 -13.68
CA ASP A 74 5.73 -0.27 -13.18
C ASP A 74 6.11 -0.39 -11.69
N TRP A 75 5.45 -1.29 -10.95
CA TRP A 75 5.81 -1.64 -9.56
C TRP A 75 7.25 -2.12 -9.41
N ASN A 76 7.89 -2.61 -10.48
CA ASN A 76 9.28 -3.03 -10.46
C ASN A 76 10.25 -1.85 -10.30
N MET A 77 9.83 -0.64 -10.65
CA MET A 77 10.59 0.60 -10.47
C MET A 77 10.36 1.25 -9.09
N ILE A 78 9.31 0.82 -8.38
CA ILE A 78 8.97 1.38 -7.07
C ILE A 78 9.84 0.78 -5.98
N THR A 79 10.45 1.65 -5.17
CA THR A 79 11.31 1.24 -4.05
C THR A 79 10.54 1.11 -2.74
N ARG A 80 11.14 0.40 -1.78
CA ARG A 80 10.57 0.26 -0.42
C ARG A 80 10.44 1.61 0.27
N GLU A 81 11.39 2.50 0.06
CA GLU A 81 11.44 3.85 0.65
C GLU A 81 10.27 4.70 0.17
N GLN A 82 9.88 4.58 -1.11
CA GLN A 82 8.70 5.25 -1.64
C GLN A 82 7.43 4.77 -0.93
N ILE A 83 7.27 3.45 -0.74
CA ILE A 83 6.13 2.88 0.00
C ILE A 83 6.13 3.34 1.47
N ILE A 84 7.29 3.39 2.12
CA ILE A 84 7.43 3.87 3.51
C ILE A 84 7.03 5.35 3.62
N LYS A 85 7.43 6.18 2.65
CA LYS A 85 7.06 7.61 2.58
C LYS A 85 5.54 7.81 2.52
N HIS A 86 4.80 6.82 2.05
CA HIS A 86 3.34 6.80 1.99
C HIS A 86 2.71 5.98 3.14
N ASN A 87 3.37 5.86 4.30
CA ASN A 87 2.89 5.13 5.49
C ASN A 87 2.78 3.60 5.32
N GLY A 88 3.31 3.02 4.25
CA GLY A 88 3.24 1.58 3.98
C GLY A 88 4.26 0.72 4.75
N GLY A 89 4.99 1.28 5.71
CA GLY A 89 6.03 0.57 6.45
C GLY A 89 5.50 -0.66 7.21
N SER A 90 4.31 -0.55 7.83
CA SER A 90 3.69 -1.68 8.53
C SER A 90 3.17 -2.76 7.58
N LEU A 91 2.79 -2.40 6.34
CA LEU A 91 2.44 -3.38 5.31
C LEU A 91 3.67 -4.18 4.88
N LEU A 92 4.79 -3.49 4.61
CA LEU A 92 6.03 -4.14 4.19
C LEU A 92 6.54 -5.17 5.20
N LEU A 93 6.36 -4.93 6.50
CA LEU A 93 6.76 -5.87 7.56
C LEU A 93 5.93 -7.15 7.61
N LYS A 94 4.76 -7.20 6.95
CA LYS A 94 3.93 -8.41 6.88
C LYS A 94 4.45 -9.42 5.87
N TYR A 95 5.38 -9.02 5.00
CA TYR A 95 5.87 -9.83 3.89
C TYR A 95 7.39 -9.98 3.97
N PRO A 96 7.93 -11.17 3.68
CA PRO A 96 9.37 -11.38 3.54
C PRO A 96 10.02 -10.45 2.50
N SER A 97 9.29 -10.09 1.44
CA SER A 97 9.76 -9.17 0.41
C SER A 97 8.65 -8.34 -0.22
N MET A 98 9.01 -7.22 -0.86
CA MET A 98 8.06 -6.43 -1.65
C MET A 98 7.52 -7.23 -2.85
N PHE A 99 8.29 -8.17 -3.39
CA PHE A 99 7.83 -9.08 -4.43
C PHE A 99 6.68 -9.96 -3.92
N GLU A 100 6.87 -10.63 -2.79
CA GLU A 100 5.82 -11.49 -2.21
C GLU A 100 4.56 -10.71 -1.81
N MET A 101 4.73 -9.47 -1.33
CA MET A 101 3.61 -8.56 -1.09
C MET A 101 2.80 -8.31 -2.36
N LEU A 102 3.45 -7.97 -3.47
CA LEU A 102 2.79 -7.69 -4.74
C LEU A 102 2.10 -8.93 -5.32
N CYS A 103 2.76 -10.10 -5.29
CA CYS A 103 2.15 -11.37 -5.71
C CYS A 103 0.92 -11.72 -4.88
N THR A 104 0.95 -11.43 -3.58
CA THR A 104 -0.18 -11.73 -2.68
C THR A 104 -1.34 -10.77 -2.89
N VAL A 105 -1.05 -9.47 -3.06
CA VAL A 105 -2.08 -8.43 -3.19
C VAL A 105 -2.68 -8.37 -4.60
N TYR A 106 -1.88 -8.68 -5.61
CA TYR A 106 -2.27 -8.68 -7.03
C TYR A 106 -2.02 -10.06 -7.68
N PRO A 107 -2.74 -11.12 -7.27
CA PRO A 107 -2.54 -12.47 -7.79
C PRO A 107 -2.96 -12.64 -9.27
N GLU A 108 -3.68 -11.68 -9.83
CA GLU A 108 -4.10 -11.66 -11.24
C GLU A 108 -2.97 -11.33 -12.22
N TYR A 109 -1.83 -10.83 -11.75
CA TYR A 109 -0.69 -10.48 -12.60
C TYR A 109 0.42 -11.52 -12.51
N GLU A 110 1.08 -11.77 -13.65
CA GLU A 110 2.22 -12.67 -13.72
C GLU A 110 3.51 -11.97 -13.29
N TRP A 111 3.79 -12.02 -11.99
CA TRP A 111 5.00 -11.46 -11.43
C TRP A 111 6.22 -12.35 -11.69
N LYS A 112 7.26 -11.82 -12.34
CA LYS A 112 8.56 -12.49 -12.42
C LYS A 112 9.55 -11.78 -11.50
N ALA A 113 10.23 -12.56 -10.66
CA ALA A 113 11.22 -12.00 -9.72
C ALA A 113 12.41 -11.36 -10.43
N THR A 114 12.62 -11.70 -11.70
CA THR A 114 13.61 -11.15 -12.63
C THR A 114 13.25 -9.78 -13.19
N ASP A 115 11.97 -9.39 -13.14
CA ASP A 115 11.53 -8.10 -13.68
C ASP A 115 11.94 -6.92 -12.77
N ARG A 116 12.34 -7.19 -11.53
CA ARG A 116 12.88 -6.17 -10.62
C ARG A 116 14.36 -5.96 -10.87
N GLN A 117 14.79 -4.70 -10.95
CA GLN A 117 16.21 -4.33 -11.12
C GLN A 117 17.13 -4.94 -10.04
N THR A 118 16.59 -5.21 -8.85
CA THR A 118 17.29 -5.92 -7.80
C THR A 118 16.42 -7.06 -7.28
N ALA A 119 16.98 -8.26 -7.30
CA ALA A 119 16.35 -9.42 -6.69
C ALA A 119 16.23 -9.18 -5.16
N PRO A 120 15.15 -9.68 -4.51
CA PRO A 120 14.98 -9.55 -3.07
C PRO A 120 16.21 -10.03 -2.27
N HIS A 121 16.41 -9.50 -1.07
CA HIS A 121 17.48 -9.95 -0.18
C HIS A 121 17.37 -11.48 0.03
N SER A 122 18.48 -12.20 -0.10
CA SER A 122 18.56 -13.67 -0.07
C SER A 122 17.86 -14.42 -1.22
N TYR A 123 17.29 -13.76 -2.23
CA TYR A 123 16.64 -14.43 -3.37
C TYR A 123 17.59 -15.41 -4.07
N TRP A 124 18.85 -14.99 -4.28
CA TRP A 124 19.89 -15.81 -4.89
C TRP A 124 20.50 -16.86 -3.96
N ASN A 125 20.17 -16.86 -2.66
CA ASN A 125 20.62 -17.91 -1.75
C ASN A 125 19.82 -19.21 -1.92
N ASN A 126 18.67 -19.15 -2.62
CA ASN A 126 17.82 -20.29 -2.91
C ASN A 126 18.17 -20.88 -4.29
N VAL A 127 18.59 -22.15 -4.32
CA VAL A 127 19.01 -22.84 -5.56
C VAL A 127 17.86 -23.05 -6.54
N GLN A 128 16.61 -23.17 -6.08
CA GLN A 128 15.44 -23.24 -6.95
C GLN A 128 15.22 -21.91 -7.70
N ASN A 129 15.48 -20.77 -7.05
CA ASN A 129 15.42 -19.47 -7.71
C ASN A 129 16.53 -19.30 -8.77
N GLN A 130 17.72 -19.84 -8.49
CA GLN A 130 18.81 -19.87 -9.47
C GLN A 130 18.44 -20.72 -10.69
N ARG A 131 17.90 -21.93 -10.47
CA ARG A 131 17.48 -22.83 -11.54
C ARG A 131 16.37 -22.20 -12.40
N LYS A 132 15.33 -21.66 -11.76
CA LYS A 132 14.23 -20.97 -12.44
C LYS A 132 14.71 -19.82 -13.33
N PHE A 133 15.70 -19.05 -12.87
CA PHE A 133 16.30 -17.98 -13.66
C PHE A 133 16.94 -18.51 -14.95
N PHE A 134 17.76 -19.56 -14.87
CA PHE A 134 18.41 -20.14 -16.05
C PHE A 134 17.42 -20.82 -16.98
N ASP A 135 16.37 -21.47 -16.45
CA ASP A 135 15.31 -22.07 -17.26
C ASP A 135 14.52 -21.01 -18.03
N GLU A 136 14.23 -19.85 -17.42
CA GLU A 136 13.57 -18.72 -18.07
C GLU A 136 14.46 -17.99 -19.09
N PHE A 137 15.78 -17.96 -18.88
CA PHE A 137 16.74 -17.29 -19.77
C PHE A 137 17.16 -18.15 -20.97
N ALA A 138 17.08 -19.48 -20.85
CA ALA A 138 17.44 -20.42 -21.90
C ALA A 138 16.27 -20.77 -22.86
N ALA A 139 15.07 -20.29 -22.57
CA ALA A 139 13.85 -20.45 -23.39
C ALA A 139 13.67 -19.28 -24.36
#